data_AF-A0A2G5EBV7-F1
#
_entry.id   AF-A0A2G5EBV7-F1
#
_cell.length_a   1.000
_cell.length_b   1.000
_cell.length_c   1.000
_cell.angle_alpha   90.00
_cell.angle_beta   90.00
_cell.angle_gamma   90.00
#
_symmetry.space_group_name_H-M   'P 1'
#
loop_
_entity.id
_entity.type
_entity.pdbx_description
1 polymer ?
#
loop_
_entity_poly.entity_id
_entity_poly.type
_entity_poly.pdbx_seq_one_letter_code
_entity_poly.pdbx_strand_id
1 'polypeptide(L)'
;MATAQFLCNSSYQPSFKRKNPRNFSQNSSFSSFSRHGYCNFNRNLRFHTAPFVRAMASDSKLGTKQIEIVYDPDERINRLADEVDNTSGLSRLTLFSPCKINVFLRITSKREDGFHDLASLFHVISLGDKIKFSLSPSKDKDSLSTNAPGVPLDERNLIIKALNLYRKRTGSNQFFWIHLDKSVPTGAGLGGGSSNAATALWAANQFSGGLASEKELQEWSGEIGSDVPFFFSHGAAYCTGRGEVWL
;
A
#
# COMPACT_ATOMS: atom_id res chain seq x y z
N MET A 1 -17.77 -17.13 -23.92
CA MET A 1 -16.48 -17.79 -24.25
C MET A 1 -15.36 -16.99 -23.61
N ALA A 2 -14.34 -17.69 -23.10
CA ALA A 2 -13.19 -17.24 -22.31
C ALA A 2 -13.44 -16.98 -20.81
N THR A 3 -13.56 -18.09 -20.07
CA THR A 3 -13.32 -18.19 -18.61
C THR A 3 -11.83 -18.37 -18.37
N ALA A 4 -11.21 -17.45 -17.61
CA ALA A 4 -9.83 -17.59 -17.16
C ALA A 4 -9.80 -18.25 -15.78
N GLN A 5 -9.22 -19.44 -15.72
CA GLN A 5 -8.90 -20.17 -14.49
C GLN A 5 -7.60 -19.64 -13.91
N PHE A 6 -7.58 -19.29 -12.62
CA PHE A 6 -6.35 -19.23 -11.84
C PHE A 6 -6.38 -20.33 -10.77
N LEU A 7 -5.39 -21.20 -10.85
CA LEU A 7 -5.17 -22.35 -9.99
C LEU A 7 -4.58 -21.89 -8.65
N CYS A 8 -5.34 -22.04 -7.57
CA CYS A 8 -4.80 -22.06 -6.21
C CYS A 8 -4.47 -23.51 -5.87
N ASN A 9 -3.19 -23.83 -5.71
CA ASN A 9 -2.74 -25.12 -5.18
C ASN A 9 -1.84 -24.84 -3.96
N SER A 10 -2.41 -24.98 -2.77
CA SER A 10 -1.62 -25.20 -1.56
C SER A 10 -2.30 -26.26 -0.72
N SER A 11 -1.66 -27.41 -0.72
CA SER A 11 -2.03 -28.64 -0.04
C SER A 11 -2.08 -28.42 1.48
N TYR A 12 -3.27 -28.52 2.06
CA TYR A 12 -3.45 -28.71 3.50
C TYR A 12 -3.21 -30.18 3.85
N GLN A 13 -2.32 -30.45 4.79
CA GLN A 13 -2.38 -31.67 5.61
C GLN A 13 -2.25 -31.31 7.10
N PRO A 14 -3.06 -31.93 7.98
CA PRO A 14 -3.07 -31.63 9.40
C PRO A 14 -2.08 -32.53 10.16
N SER A 15 -1.43 -31.99 11.18
CA SER A 15 -0.80 -32.81 12.22
C SER A 15 -1.13 -32.27 13.61
N PHE A 16 -1.63 -33.19 14.44
CA PHE A 16 -2.17 -32.96 15.78
C PHE A 16 -1.12 -33.30 16.85
N LYS A 17 -1.23 -32.59 17.99
CA LYS A 17 -0.82 -32.93 19.38
C LYS A 17 0.66 -32.75 19.81
N ARG A 18 0.85 -31.76 20.71
CA ARG A 18 0.95 -31.87 22.22
C ARG A 18 2.21 -31.28 22.87
N LYS A 19 1.93 -30.45 23.90
CA LYS A 19 2.60 -30.26 25.21
C LYS A 19 3.80 -29.30 25.34
N ASN A 20 3.56 -28.22 26.09
CA ASN A 20 4.50 -27.51 26.96
C ASN A 20 5.19 -28.46 27.97
N PRO A 21 6.44 -28.17 28.40
CA PRO A 21 6.63 -27.38 29.63
C PRO A 21 7.85 -26.42 29.68
N ARG A 22 7.62 -25.33 30.44
CA ARG A 22 8.47 -24.51 31.33
C ARG A 22 10.02 -24.47 31.19
N ASN A 23 10.48 -23.21 31.26
CA ASN A 23 11.68 -22.65 31.91
C ASN A 23 13.07 -23.22 31.59
N PHE A 24 13.95 -22.35 31.06
CA PHE A 24 15.31 -22.18 31.58
C PHE A 24 15.82 -20.76 31.29
N SER A 25 16.30 -20.10 32.34
CA SER A 25 17.08 -18.87 32.31
C SER A 25 18.46 -19.13 31.71
N GLN A 26 19.02 -18.17 30.96
CA GLN A 26 20.42 -17.81 31.13
C GLN A 26 20.72 -16.42 30.56
N ASN A 27 21.36 -15.62 31.40
CA ASN A 27 22.03 -14.37 31.08
C ASN A 27 23.12 -14.60 30.02
N SER A 28 23.26 -13.68 29.07
CA SER A 28 24.58 -13.18 28.70
C SER A 28 24.47 -11.77 28.11
N SER A 29 25.07 -10.86 28.86
CA SER A 29 25.43 -9.49 28.52
C SER A 29 26.40 -9.45 27.34
N PHE A 30 26.20 -8.58 26.36
CA PHE A 30 27.31 -7.93 25.66
C PHE A 30 26.96 -6.49 25.26
N SER A 31 27.99 -5.68 25.27
CA SER A 31 28.07 -4.26 25.54
C SER A 31 27.73 -3.34 24.37
N SER A 32 27.38 -2.12 24.77
CA SER A 32 27.31 -0.87 24.01
C SER A 32 28.50 -0.62 23.07
N PHE A 33 28.21 -0.11 21.89
CA PHE A 33 29.09 0.83 21.19
C PHE A 33 28.26 1.98 20.62
N SER A 34 28.57 3.17 21.12
CA SER A 34 28.19 4.44 20.48
C SER A 34 29.43 5.01 19.80
N ARG A 35 29.28 5.62 18.62
CA ARG A 35 29.91 6.91 18.34
C ARG A 35 29.27 7.63 17.17
N HIS A 36 29.21 8.95 17.35
CA HIS A 36 28.72 9.98 16.45
C HIS A 36 29.50 10.07 15.13
N GLY A 37 28.82 10.51 14.07
CA GLY A 37 29.44 11.07 12.88
C GLY A 37 28.41 11.76 11.99
N TYR A 38 28.37 13.09 12.05
CA TYR A 38 27.71 13.93 11.04
C TYR A 38 28.64 14.06 9.82
N CYS A 39 28.08 13.96 8.61
CA CYS A 39 28.62 14.67 7.45
C CYS A 39 27.52 14.96 6.42
N ASN A 40 27.33 16.26 6.15
CA ASN A 40 26.63 16.77 4.97
C ASN A 40 27.49 16.53 3.74
N PHE A 41 26.90 16.01 2.65
CA PHE A 41 27.46 16.20 1.32
C PHE A 41 26.35 16.44 0.29
N ASN A 42 26.51 17.53 -0.43
CA ASN A 42 25.63 18.03 -1.47
C ASN A 42 26.17 17.57 -2.83
N ARG A 43 25.28 17.55 -3.84
CA ARG A 43 25.48 17.56 -5.30
C ARG A 43 25.58 16.25 -6.11
N ASN A 44 24.67 16.27 -7.11
CA ASN A 44 24.83 15.93 -8.52
C ASN A 44 24.61 14.47 -8.96
N LEU A 45 23.45 14.28 -9.61
CA LEU A 45 23.15 13.19 -10.53
C LEU A 45 24.32 12.98 -11.52
N ARG A 46 24.87 11.77 -11.51
CA ARG A 46 25.63 11.18 -12.61
C ARG A 46 25.08 9.76 -12.80
N PHE A 47 24.75 9.42 -14.04
CA PHE A 47 24.37 8.07 -14.44
C PHE A 47 25.47 7.09 -14.03
N HIS A 48 25.17 6.18 -13.09
CA HIS A 48 26.09 5.12 -12.70
C HIS A 48 25.85 3.91 -13.62
N THR A 49 26.82 3.62 -14.47
CA THR A 49 27.07 2.27 -14.98
C THR A 49 27.19 1.31 -13.79
N ALA A 50 26.45 0.20 -13.81
CA ALA A 50 26.50 -0.83 -12.77
C ALA A 50 27.95 -1.29 -12.49
N PRO A 51 28.33 -1.55 -11.23
CA PRO A 51 29.69 -1.99 -10.91
C PRO A 51 29.91 -3.44 -11.37
N PHE A 52 30.71 -3.62 -12.42
CA PHE A 52 31.13 -4.94 -12.89
C PHE A 52 32.27 -5.49 -12.02
N VAL A 53 32.15 -6.71 -11.50
CA VAL A 53 33.23 -7.40 -10.78
C VAL A 53 33.58 -8.70 -11.50
N ARG A 54 34.77 -8.74 -12.10
CA ARG A 54 35.26 -9.94 -12.80
C ARG A 54 36.08 -10.79 -11.84
N ALA A 55 35.57 -11.98 -11.48
CA ALA A 55 36.27 -12.93 -10.62
C ALA A 55 36.88 -14.06 -11.47
N MET A 56 38.15 -14.41 -11.22
CA MET A 56 38.78 -15.60 -11.79
C MET A 56 38.89 -16.68 -10.71
N ALA A 57 38.33 -17.86 -10.96
CA ALA A 57 38.58 -19.06 -10.17
C ALA A 57 39.35 -20.05 -11.05
N SER A 58 40.52 -20.48 -10.59
CA SER A 58 41.33 -21.50 -11.24
C SER A 58 41.34 -22.77 -10.39
N ASP A 59 40.85 -23.88 -10.93
CA ASP A 59 40.96 -25.20 -10.31
C ASP A 59 41.96 -26.03 -11.12
N SER A 60 42.97 -26.60 -10.45
CA SER A 60 44.19 -27.10 -11.10
C SER A 60 44.02 -28.40 -11.91
N LYS A 61 42.80 -28.83 -12.24
CA LYS A 61 42.53 -30.02 -13.07
C LYS A 61 41.42 -29.87 -14.13
N LEU A 62 40.86 -28.68 -14.34
CA LEU A 62 39.95 -28.43 -15.47
C LEU A 62 40.07 -26.96 -15.87
N GLY A 63 40.19 -26.69 -17.17
CA GLY A 63 40.58 -25.38 -17.72
C GLY A 63 39.88 -24.16 -17.11
N THR A 64 40.60 -23.03 -17.10
CA THR A 64 40.19 -21.75 -16.51
C THR A 64 38.80 -21.34 -16.99
N LYS A 65 37.79 -21.48 -16.13
CA LYS A 65 36.42 -21.07 -16.44
C LYS A 65 36.27 -19.61 -16.00
N GLN A 66 36.20 -18.71 -16.97
CA GLN A 66 35.96 -17.29 -16.70
C GLN A 66 34.48 -17.13 -16.30
N ILE A 67 34.23 -16.75 -15.04
CA ILE A 67 32.88 -16.54 -14.51
C ILE A 67 32.67 -15.03 -14.38
N GLU A 68 31.77 -14.47 -15.18
CA GLU A 68 31.41 -13.06 -15.11
C GLU A 68 30.29 -12.88 -14.08
N ILE A 69 30.62 -12.25 -12.95
CA ILE A 69 29.66 -12.00 -11.88
C ILE A 69 29.23 -10.54 -12.01
N VAL A 70 28.05 -10.33 -12.59
CA VAL A 70 27.43 -9.00 -12.60
C VAL A 70 26.85 -8.75 -11.21
N TYR A 71 27.37 -7.76 -10.50
CA TYR A 71 26.88 -7.36 -9.19
C TYR A 71 26.04 -6.09 -9.34
N ASP A 72 24.71 -6.26 -9.31
CA ASP A 72 23.77 -5.13 -9.26
C ASP A 72 23.38 -4.86 -7.79
N PRO A 73 23.90 -3.77 -7.18
CA PRO A 73 23.58 -3.42 -5.81
C PRO A 73 22.09 -3.09 -5.62
N ASP A 74 21.44 -2.50 -6.62
CA ASP A 74 20.03 -2.09 -6.54
C ASP A 74 19.12 -3.32 -6.61
N GLU A 75 19.42 -4.27 -7.50
CA GLU A 75 18.70 -5.54 -7.57
C GLU A 75 18.84 -6.35 -6.28
N ARG A 76 20.04 -6.37 -5.70
CA ARG A 76 20.28 -7.06 -4.42
C ARG A 76 19.55 -6.41 -3.26
N ILE A 77 19.51 -5.08 -3.20
CA ILE A 77 18.75 -4.33 -2.18
C ILE A 77 17.25 -4.61 -2.30
N ASN A 78 16.72 -4.65 -3.52
CA ASN A 78 15.31 -4.97 -3.76
C ASN A 78 14.99 -6.41 -3.36
N ARG A 79 15.81 -7.39 -3.75
CA ARG A 79 15.63 -8.80 -3.35
C ARG A 79 15.69 -8.97 -1.83
N LEU A 80 16.59 -8.25 -1.15
CA LEU A 80 16.69 -8.28 0.31
C LEU A 80 15.47 -7.62 0.98
N ALA A 81 14.93 -6.56 0.41
CA ALA A 81 13.69 -5.95 0.90
C ALA A 81 12.51 -6.94 0.76
N ASP A 82 12.40 -7.60 -0.40
CA ASP A 82 11.38 -8.62 -0.65
C ASP A 82 11.53 -9.84 0.29
N GLU A 83 12.75 -10.27 0.58
CA GLU A 83 13.04 -11.40 1.48
C GLU A 83 12.76 -11.06 2.96
N VAL A 84 13.04 -9.81 3.37
CA VAL A 84 12.67 -9.29 4.70
C VAL A 84 11.16 -9.17 4.85
N ASP A 85 10.45 -8.71 3.81
CA ASP A 85 8.98 -8.63 3.78
C ASP A 85 8.31 -10.00 3.82
N ASN A 86 8.96 -11.06 3.31
CA ASN A 86 8.46 -12.44 3.43
C ASN A 86 8.68 -13.06 4.81
N THR A 87 9.64 -12.55 5.59
CA THR A 87 10.04 -13.13 6.89
C THR A 87 9.51 -12.31 8.08
N SER A 88 9.08 -11.08 7.84
CA SER A 88 8.58 -10.13 8.85
C SER A 88 7.08 -9.89 8.64
N GLY A 89 6.34 -9.47 9.68
CA GLY A 89 5.00 -8.93 9.46
C GLY A 89 5.03 -7.78 8.45
N LEU A 90 3.94 -7.57 7.70
CA LEU A 90 3.81 -6.54 6.65
C LEU A 90 4.49 -5.23 7.12
N SER A 91 5.67 -4.92 6.57
CA SER A 91 6.51 -3.82 7.07
C SER A 91 6.24 -2.54 6.30
N ARG A 92 6.00 -2.69 4.99
CA ARG A 92 5.75 -1.62 4.04
C ARG A 92 4.93 -2.13 2.85
N LEU A 93 4.11 -1.26 2.29
CA LEU A 93 3.39 -1.46 1.03
C LEU A 93 3.65 -0.29 0.08
N THR A 94 3.68 -0.57 -1.21
CA THR A 94 3.52 0.43 -2.26
C THR A 94 2.31 0.06 -3.09
N LEU A 95 1.27 0.88 -3.04
CA LEU A 95 -0.03 0.59 -3.62
C LEU A 95 -0.34 1.57 -4.76
N PHE A 96 -0.95 1.04 -5.82
CA PHE A 96 -1.52 1.85 -6.89
C PHE A 96 -2.95 2.25 -6.52
N SER A 97 -3.28 3.53 -6.68
CA SER A 97 -4.58 4.11 -6.36
C SER A 97 -5.21 4.64 -7.67
N PRO A 98 -6.04 3.84 -8.36
CA PRO A 98 -6.52 4.15 -9.70
C PRO A 98 -7.52 5.32 -9.69
N CYS A 99 -7.62 6.04 -10.78
CA CYS A 99 -8.73 6.97 -11.02
C CYS A 99 -9.95 6.25 -11.57
N LYS A 100 -11.04 7.01 -11.65
CA LYS A 100 -12.23 6.65 -12.40
C LYS A 100 -12.64 7.73 -13.37
N ILE A 101 -13.46 7.35 -14.34
CA ILE A 101 -14.23 8.25 -15.19
C ILE A 101 -15.72 7.95 -15.03
N ASN A 102 -16.55 8.95 -15.31
CA ASN A 102 -17.98 8.77 -15.49
C ASN A 102 -18.23 8.60 -17.00
N VAL A 103 -18.46 7.37 -17.45
CA VAL A 103 -18.71 7.08 -18.87
C VAL A 103 -19.97 7.82 -19.37
N PHE A 104 -20.96 7.93 -18.49
CA PHE A 104 -22.02 8.94 -18.57
C PHE A 104 -22.36 9.42 -17.15
N LEU A 105 -22.97 10.59 -17.04
CA LEU A 105 -23.55 11.07 -15.80
C LEU A 105 -24.89 11.74 -16.10
N ARG A 106 -25.94 11.30 -15.40
CA ARG A 106 -27.28 11.87 -15.48
C ARG A 106 -27.74 12.28 -14.09
N ILE A 107 -28.06 13.55 -13.91
CA ILE A 107 -28.77 14.03 -12.72
C ILE A 107 -30.25 13.69 -12.86
N THR A 108 -30.82 13.00 -11.88
CA THR A 108 -32.21 12.50 -11.94
C THR A 108 -33.17 13.39 -11.14
N SER A 109 -32.76 13.92 -9.99
CA SER A 109 -33.56 14.84 -9.18
C SER A 109 -32.67 15.62 -8.20
N LYS A 110 -33.19 16.74 -7.69
CA LYS A 110 -32.61 17.47 -6.56
C LYS A 110 -33.16 16.88 -5.26
N ARG A 111 -32.30 16.68 -4.27
CA ARG A 111 -32.65 16.12 -2.96
C ARG A 111 -32.81 17.23 -1.91
N GLU A 112 -33.51 16.90 -0.84
CA GLU A 112 -33.73 17.80 0.31
C GLU A 112 -32.45 18.01 1.14
N ASP A 113 -31.51 17.04 1.09
CA ASP A 113 -30.21 17.08 1.78
C ASP A 113 -29.17 17.99 1.11
N GLY A 114 -29.57 18.74 0.06
CA GLY A 114 -28.69 19.64 -0.68
C GLY A 114 -27.86 18.97 -1.77
N PHE A 115 -27.96 17.65 -1.95
CA PHE A 115 -27.32 16.91 -3.04
C PHE A 115 -28.30 16.68 -4.21
N HIS A 116 -27.84 15.91 -5.20
CA HIS A 116 -28.65 15.45 -6.32
C HIS A 116 -28.60 13.93 -6.38
N ASP A 117 -29.73 13.32 -6.71
CA ASP A 117 -29.71 11.95 -7.19
C ASP A 117 -29.10 11.92 -8.58
N LEU A 118 -28.27 10.92 -8.82
CA LEU A 118 -27.60 10.68 -10.09
C LEU A 118 -27.74 9.22 -10.51
N ALA A 119 -27.56 9.00 -11.81
CA ALA A 119 -27.27 7.73 -12.43
C ALA A 119 -26.00 7.88 -13.25
N SER A 120 -25.02 7.01 -13.05
CA SER A 120 -23.72 7.10 -13.71
C SER A 120 -23.13 5.71 -13.90
N LEU A 121 -22.39 5.50 -14.99
CA LEU A 121 -21.51 4.33 -15.15
C LEU A 121 -20.10 4.77 -14.79
N PHE A 122 -19.59 4.30 -13.66
CA PHE A 122 -18.21 4.52 -13.27
C PHE A 122 -17.33 3.43 -13.88
N HIS A 123 -16.13 3.82 -14.32
CA HIS A 123 -15.12 2.90 -14.82
C HIS A 123 -13.74 3.32 -14.31
N VAL A 124 -12.99 2.39 -13.73
CA VAL A 124 -11.60 2.64 -13.33
C VAL A 124 -10.72 2.77 -14.58
N ILE A 125 -9.66 3.57 -14.49
CA ILE A 125 -8.70 3.76 -15.56
C ILE A 125 -7.28 3.50 -15.04
N SER A 126 -6.34 3.31 -15.97
CA SER A 126 -4.92 3.05 -15.66
C SER A 126 -4.15 4.29 -15.18
N LEU A 127 -4.76 5.48 -15.22
CA LEU A 127 -4.24 6.68 -14.56
C LEU A 127 -4.52 6.60 -13.06
N GLY A 128 -3.55 6.91 -12.21
CA GLY A 128 -3.73 6.88 -10.76
C GLY A 128 -2.53 7.43 -10.02
N ASP A 129 -2.65 7.47 -8.69
CA ASP A 129 -1.58 7.86 -7.77
C ASP A 129 -0.85 6.62 -7.24
N LYS A 130 0.32 6.82 -6.61
CA LYS A 130 1.01 5.77 -5.85
C LYS A 130 1.08 6.15 -4.39
N ILE A 131 0.79 5.20 -3.50
CA ILE A 131 0.81 5.40 -2.05
C ILE A 131 1.83 4.45 -1.45
N LYS A 132 2.87 5.01 -0.84
CA LYS A 132 3.78 4.25 0.02
C LYS A 132 3.24 4.30 1.44
N PHE A 133 3.17 3.15 2.09
CA PHE A 133 2.48 2.98 3.35
C PHE A 133 3.28 2.06 4.26
N SER A 134 3.48 2.44 5.52
CA SER A 134 4.15 1.60 6.52
C SER A 134 3.64 1.95 7.91
N LEU A 135 3.94 1.12 8.90
CA LEU A 135 3.72 1.49 10.29
C LEU A 135 4.53 2.74 10.64
N SER A 136 3.90 3.66 11.36
CA SER A 136 4.55 4.85 11.89
C SER A 136 5.43 4.44 13.08
N PRO A 137 6.65 4.99 13.19
CA PRO A 137 7.43 4.90 14.42
C PRO A 137 6.74 5.61 15.60
N SER A 138 5.89 6.61 15.32
CA SER A 138 5.08 7.30 16.34
C SER A 138 3.78 6.52 16.61
N LYS A 139 3.37 6.47 17.87
CA LYS A 139 2.14 5.80 18.31
C LYS A 139 0.98 6.75 18.57
N ASP A 140 1.09 7.99 18.08
CA ASP A 140 0.19 9.08 18.50
C ASP A 140 -0.46 9.80 17.31
N LYS A 141 0.15 9.73 16.12
CA LYS A 141 -0.38 10.35 14.91
C LYS A 141 0.13 9.69 13.63
N ASP A 142 -0.69 9.78 12.59
CA ASP A 142 -0.28 9.47 11.23
C ASP A 142 0.65 10.56 10.69
N SER A 143 1.60 10.16 9.85
CA SER A 143 2.51 11.07 9.14
C SER A 143 2.22 10.99 7.65
N LEU A 144 1.62 12.03 7.09
CA LEU A 144 1.31 12.09 5.66
C LEU A 144 2.21 13.12 4.96
N SER A 145 2.81 12.70 3.85
CA SER A 145 3.59 13.55 2.95
C SER A 145 3.17 13.33 1.50
N THR A 146 3.48 14.29 0.63
CA THR A 146 3.19 14.20 -0.80
C THR A 146 4.16 15.05 -1.62
N ASN A 147 4.32 14.72 -2.90
CA ASN A 147 5.08 15.52 -3.87
C ASN A 147 4.25 16.66 -4.49
N ALA A 148 2.93 16.68 -4.34
CA ALA A 148 2.06 17.70 -4.94
C ALA A 148 1.75 18.87 -3.99
N PRO A 149 2.09 20.12 -4.35
CA PRO A 149 1.75 21.28 -3.53
C PRO A 149 0.23 21.48 -3.45
N GLY A 150 -0.25 22.01 -2.32
CA GLY A 150 -1.67 22.34 -2.12
C GLY A 150 -2.56 21.17 -1.72
N VAL A 151 -2.05 19.94 -1.68
CA VAL A 151 -2.76 18.80 -1.09
C VAL A 151 -2.69 18.92 0.45
N PRO A 152 -3.84 18.97 1.17
CA PRO A 152 -3.82 19.02 2.63
C PRO A 152 -3.10 17.81 3.22
N LEU A 153 -2.31 18.02 4.28
CA LEU A 153 -1.59 16.95 5.00
C LEU A 153 -2.20 16.68 6.38
N ASP A 154 -3.33 17.30 6.69
CA ASP A 154 -4.03 17.24 7.96
C ASP A 154 -5.38 16.49 7.82
N GLU A 155 -6.24 16.63 8.84
CA GLU A 155 -7.58 16.03 8.93
C GLU A 155 -8.52 16.33 7.76
N ARG A 156 -8.19 17.32 6.92
CA ARG A 156 -8.94 17.59 5.69
C ARG A 156 -8.66 16.55 4.61
N ASN A 157 -7.52 15.86 4.64
CA ASN A 157 -7.14 14.84 3.67
C ASN A 157 -7.97 13.56 3.87
N LEU A 158 -8.52 13.02 2.77
CA LEU A 158 -9.35 11.83 2.81
C LEU A 158 -8.60 10.57 3.26
N ILE A 159 -7.27 10.50 3.05
CA ILE A 159 -6.42 9.43 3.60
C ILE A 159 -6.49 9.45 5.12
N ILE A 160 -6.26 10.61 5.75
CA ILE A 160 -6.28 10.75 7.21
C ILE A 160 -7.68 10.42 7.76
N LYS A 161 -8.73 10.90 7.09
CA LYS A 161 -10.12 10.54 7.45
C LYS A 161 -10.38 9.04 7.39
N ALA A 162 -9.86 8.35 6.37
CA ALA A 162 -9.98 6.90 6.24
C ALA A 162 -9.31 6.17 7.39
N LEU A 163 -8.09 6.56 7.78
CA LEU A 163 -7.35 5.95 8.88
C LEU A 163 -8.03 6.21 10.23
N ASN A 164 -8.51 7.42 10.46
CA ASN A 164 -9.29 7.78 11.65
C ASN A 164 -10.59 6.95 11.73
N LEU A 165 -11.31 6.80 10.63
CA LEU A 165 -12.52 5.98 10.57
C LEU A 165 -12.20 4.51 10.84
N TYR A 166 -11.15 3.97 10.23
CA TYR A 166 -10.72 2.58 10.44
C TYR A 166 -10.42 2.31 11.91
N ARG A 167 -9.63 3.18 12.56
CA ARG A 167 -9.33 3.06 14.00
C ARG A 167 -10.60 3.14 14.84
N LYS A 168 -11.51 4.06 14.53
CA LYS A 168 -12.79 4.20 15.23
C LYS A 168 -13.65 2.94 15.12
N ARG A 169 -13.66 2.27 13.97
CA ARG A 169 -14.47 1.06 13.72
C ARG A 169 -13.87 -0.21 14.30
N THR A 170 -12.55 -0.32 14.33
CA THR A 170 -11.85 -1.55 14.72
C THR A 170 -11.23 -1.52 16.11
N GLY A 171 -11.09 -0.35 16.72
CA GLY A 171 -10.32 -0.18 17.95
C GLY A 171 -8.79 -0.29 17.76
N SER A 172 -8.33 -0.33 16.51
CA SER A 172 -6.89 -0.36 16.19
C SER A 172 -6.18 0.88 16.75
N ASN A 173 -5.01 0.67 17.35
CA ASN A 173 -4.13 1.73 17.85
C ASN A 173 -2.90 1.93 16.94
N GLN A 174 -2.98 1.44 15.71
CA GLN A 174 -1.90 1.57 14.73
C GLN A 174 -1.97 2.92 14.02
N PHE A 175 -0.80 3.54 13.89
CA PHE A 175 -0.59 4.77 13.14
C PHE A 175 0.38 4.49 12.01
N PHE A 176 0.29 5.30 10.96
CA PHE A 176 0.95 5.01 9.70
C PHE A 176 1.82 6.16 9.21
N TRP A 177 2.92 5.81 8.57
CA TRP A 177 3.64 6.72 7.70
C TRP A 177 3.15 6.51 6.27
N ILE A 178 2.76 7.61 5.63
CA ILE A 178 2.19 7.62 4.30
C ILE A 178 2.94 8.64 3.44
N HIS A 179 3.32 8.22 2.24
CA HIS A 179 3.76 9.12 1.20
C HIS A 179 2.90 8.93 -0.05
N LEU A 180 2.17 9.98 -0.41
CA LEU A 180 1.35 10.07 -1.61
C LEU A 180 2.16 10.67 -2.75
N ASP A 181 2.55 9.84 -3.72
CA ASP A 181 3.06 10.29 -5.01
C ASP A 181 1.87 10.55 -5.93
N LYS A 182 1.51 11.83 -6.03
CA LYS A 182 0.31 12.31 -6.70
C LYS A 182 0.61 12.68 -8.15
N SER A 183 0.13 11.86 -9.05
CA SER A 183 0.16 12.10 -10.50
C SER A 183 -1.16 12.68 -11.00
N VAL A 184 -2.25 12.46 -10.28
CA VAL A 184 -3.60 12.88 -10.65
C VAL A 184 -3.84 14.33 -10.21
N PRO A 185 -4.22 15.25 -11.12
CA PRO A 185 -4.50 16.63 -10.73
C PRO A 185 -5.67 16.72 -9.73
N THR A 186 -5.45 17.47 -8.65
CA THR A 186 -6.49 17.73 -7.65
C THR A 186 -7.68 18.46 -8.28
N GLY A 187 -8.90 17.98 -8.03
CA GLY A 187 -10.12 18.62 -8.54
C GLY A 187 -10.48 18.28 -9.99
N ALA A 188 -9.78 17.36 -10.66
CA ALA A 188 -10.04 16.99 -12.05
C ALA A 188 -11.34 16.19 -12.29
N GLY A 189 -12.12 15.88 -11.25
CA GLY A 189 -13.33 15.04 -11.37
C GLY A 189 -13.05 13.54 -11.58
N LEU A 190 -11.78 13.10 -11.46
CA LEU A 190 -11.34 11.73 -11.72
C LEU A 190 -11.39 10.79 -10.48
N GLY A 191 -11.93 11.28 -9.35
CA GLY A 191 -12.05 10.48 -8.13
C GLY A 191 -10.72 10.13 -7.44
N GLY A 192 -9.59 10.76 -7.80
CA GLY A 192 -8.27 10.41 -7.25
C GLY A 192 -8.19 10.47 -5.72
N GLY A 193 -8.74 11.51 -5.09
CA GLY A 193 -8.78 11.60 -3.62
C GLY A 193 -9.63 10.50 -2.96
N SER A 194 -10.76 10.14 -3.59
CA SER A 194 -11.63 9.06 -3.12
C SER A 194 -10.92 7.71 -3.24
N SER A 195 -10.23 7.47 -4.35
CA SER A 195 -9.38 6.29 -4.51
C SER A 195 -8.29 6.22 -3.45
N ASN A 196 -7.62 7.34 -3.16
CA ASN A 196 -6.56 7.37 -2.16
C ASN A 196 -7.09 6.96 -0.78
N ALA A 197 -8.31 7.40 -0.42
CA ALA A 197 -8.97 7.00 0.82
C ALA A 197 -9.33 5.50 0.85
N ALA A 198 -9.91 4.97 -0.23
CA ALA A 198 -10.22 3.54 -0.32
C ALA A 198 -8.95 2.68 -0.19
N THR A 199 -7.88 3.06 -0.91
CA THR A 199 -6.57 2.41 -0.82
C THR A 199 -5.98 2.47 0.59
N ALA A 200 -6.10 3.61 1.28
CA ALA A 200 -5.62 3.76 2.66
C ALA A 200 -6.41 2.90 3.65
N LEU A 201 -7.74 2.83 3.49
CA LEU A 201 -8.62 2.01 4.31
C LEU A 201 -8.28 0.52 4.16
N TRP A 202 -8.09 0.08 2.92
CA TRP A 202 -7.65 -1.28 2.61
C TRP A 202 -6.27 -1.57 3.19
N ALA A 203 -5.30 -0.66 3.03
CA ALA A 203 -3.95 -0.82 3.57
C ALA A 203 -3.97 -0.99 5.10
N ALA A 204 -4.66 -0.10 5.82
CA ALA A 204 -4.80 -0.18 7.28
C ALA A 204 -5.37 -1.53 7.73
N ASN A 205 -6.30 -2.10 6.95
CA ASN A 205 -6.84 -3.42 7.21
C ASN A 205 -5.80 -4.53 7.04
N GLN A 206 -4.97 -4.47 6.00
CA GLN A 206 -3.89 -5.45 5.79
C GLN A 206 -2.88 -5.42 6.94
N PHE A 207 -2.43 -4.23 7.36
CA PHE A 207 -1.50 -4.09 8.50
C PHE A 207 -2.11 -4.55 9.84
N SER A 208 -3.44 -4.56 9.96
CA SER A 208 -4.14 -5.04 11.15
C SER A 208 -4.48 -6.53 11.11
N GLY A 209 -4.04 -7.26 10.08
CA GLY A 209 -4.34 -8.69 9.92
C GLY A 209 -5.76 -8.98 9.42
N GLY A 210 -6.39 -8.04 8.72
CA GLY A 210 -7.70 -8.22 8.09
C GLY A 210 -8.87 -8.24 9.08
N LEU A 211 -8.86 -7.33 10.07
CA LEU A 211 -9.92 -7.25 11.09
C LEU A 211 -11.32 -7.02 10.52
N ALA A 212 -11.42 -6.37 9.36
CA ALA A 212 -12.67 -6.08 8.67
C ALA A 212 -12.75 -6.86 7.35
N SER A 213 -13.95 -7.30 6.99
CA SER A 213 -14.26 -7.81 5.66
C SER A 213 -14.28 -6.70 4.62
N GLU A 214 -14.09 -7.04 3.35
CA GLU A 214 -14.17 -6.07 2.24
C GLU A 214 -15.52 -5.36 2.18
N LYS A 215 -16.60 -6.08 2.48
CA LYS A 215 -17.95 -5.50 2.57
C LYS A 215 -18.04 -4.43 3.65
N GLU A 216 -17.47 -4.66 4.83
CA GLU A 216 -17.44 -3.65 5.89
C GLU A 216 -16.60 -2.43 5.49
N LEU A 217 -15.45 -2.65 4.83
CA LEU A 217 -14.64 -1.55 4.31
C LEU A 217 -15.42 -0.70 3.30
N GLN A 218 -16.13 -1.35 2.38
CA GLN A 218 -17.00 -0.69 1.41
C GLN A 218 -18.10 0.12 2.11
N GLU A 219 -18.80 -0.47 3.08
CA GLU A 219 -19.87 0.21 3.84
C GLU A 219 -19.34 1.45 4.58
N TRP A 220 -18.23 1.32 5.31
CA TRP A 220 -17.64 2.45 6.06
C TRP A 220 -17.13 3.54 5.12
N SER A 221 -16.61 3.18 3.96
CA SER A 221 -16.03 4.13 3.03
C SER A 221 -17.03 5.18 2.52
N GLY A 222 -18.34 4.86 2.53
CA GLY A 222 -19.40 5.81 2.19
C GLY A 222 -19.49 7.02 3.13
N GLU A 223 -18.99 6.91 4.37
CA GLU A 223 -18.90 8.05 5.31
C GLU A 223 -17.78 9.03 4.93
N ILE A 224 -16.79 8.57 4.17
CA ILE A 224 -15.64 9.39 3.74
C ILE A 224 -16.02 10.21 2.51
N GLY A 225 -16.74 9.59 1.56
CA GLY A 225 -17.27 10.25 0.38
C GLY A 225 -18.04 9.30 -0.55
N SER A 226 -18.95 9.85 -1.35
CA SER A 226 -19.86 9.08 -2.20
C SER A 226 -19.17 8.21 -3.26
N ASP A 227 -18.02 8.66 -3.78
CA ASP A 227 -17.25 7.92 -4.79
C ASP A 227 -16.29 6.88 -4.18
N VAL A 228 -16.10 6.86 -2.85
CA VAL A 228 -15.11 5.97 -2.21
C VAL A 228 -15.53 4.49 -2.27
N PRO A 229 -16.80 4.11 -2.01
CA PRO A 229 -17.25 2.71 -2.09
C PRO A 229 -17.02 2.06 -3.45
N PHE A 230 -17.05 2.84 -4.54
CA PHE A 230 -16.83 2.33 -5.90
C PHE A 230 -15.45 1.68 -6.07
N PHE A 231 -14.42 2.13 -5.34
CA PHE A 231 -13.07 1.59 -5.46
C PHE A 231 -12.89 0.20 -4.83
N PHE A 232 -13.94 -0.35 -4.20
CA PHE A 232 -14.04 -1.75 -3.80
C PHE A 232 -14.82 -2.61 -4.83
N SER A 233 -15.18 -2.04 -5.99
CA SER A 233 -15.85 -2.78 -7.06
C SER A 233 -14.87 -3.50 -7.99
N HIS A 234 -15.39 -4.26 -8.96
CA HIS A 234 -14.62 -4.98 -9.97
C HIS A 234 -14.19 -4.10 -11.17
N GLY A 235 -14.14 -2.77 -10.99
CA GLY A 235 -13.59 -1.83 -11.97
C GLY A 235 -14.61 -1.16 -12.91
N ALA A 236 -15.85 -1.64 -12.97
CA ALA A 236 -16.96 -0.93 -13.58
C ALA A 236 -18.21 -1.17 -12.75
N ALA A 237 -19.02 -0.13 -12.54
CA ALA A 237 -20.26 -0.27 -11.78
C ALA A 237 -21.28 0.79 -12.20
N TYR A 238 -22.56 0.39 -12.19
CA TYR A 238 -23.66 1.32 -12.36
C TYR A 238 -24.02 1.93 -11.01
N CYS A 239 -23.81 3.23 -10.87
CA CYS A 239 -23.94 3.95 -9.61
C CYS A 239 -25.21 4.82 -9.59
N THR A 240 -25.90 4.81 -8.46
CA THR A 240 -27.12 5.59 -8.16
C THR A 240 -27.01 6.29 -6.81
N GLY A 241 -28.07 6.99 -6.37
CA GLY A 241 -28.03 7.85 -5.20
C GLY A 241 -27.15 9.06 -5.49
N ARG A 242 -26.14 9.33 -4.66
CA ARG A 242 -25.08 10.32 -4.93
C ARG A 242 -23.83 9.68 -5.56
N GLY A 243 -23.88 8.39 -5.91
CA GLY A 243 -22.76 7.59 -6.41
C GLY A 243 -22.34 6.44 -5.47
N GLU A 244 -22.86 6.41 -4.24
CA GLU A 244 -22.48 5.45 -3.20
C GLU A 244 -23.18 4.10 -3.33
N VAL A 245 -24.34 4.04 -4.01
CA VAL A 245 -25.06 2.80 -4.28
C VAL A 245 -24.66 2.30 -5.65
N TRP A 246 -24.16 1.08 -5.76
CA TRP A 246 -23.68 0.55 -7.04
C TRP A 246 -24.04 -0.93 -7.25
N LEU A 247 -24.18 -1.29 -8.52
CA LEU A 247 -24.47 -2.63 -9.04
C LEU A 247 -23.39 -3.07 -10.03
#